data_AF-L8G7L3-F1
#
_entry.id   AF-L8G7L3-F1
#
_cell.length_a   1.000
_cell.length_b   1.000
_cell.length_c   1.000
_cell.angle_alpha   90.00
_cell.angle_beta   90.00
_cell.angle_gamma   90.00
#
_symmetry.space_group_name_H-M   'P 1'
#
loop_
_entity.id
_entity.type
_entity.pdbx_description
1 polymer ?
#
loop_
_entity_poly.entity_id
_entity_poly.type
_entity_poly.pdbx_seq_one_letter_code
_entity_poly.pdbx_strand_id
1 'polypeptide(L)'
;MSSDDYAPGNDAVLSVDEARVQLSQRDLSLSIPINFMTVPGVSLTAACLGNRVIGEGELARCFSNLLSVGFRRFELDLYWDAGRSLWSFCPVEMKQMPGDDNGSSSLSQSGTPPATTTNQGSLSFPAAVATSIQEKGTNDALPVSGTSERISVSPAPTPSSEPMHAEGHYKCSPAATLEMFGHQLHSYLVDTQNTLEAQLSYYVFNIHAAASRTSPYSPAQAPTNLPVGGELIGRMLSSNLSSYIYTPIHLSNNRANLNSSWYTVPERYRPVTDYYSVEIDDNGVWSTDDGWPSESFIEFSSLKRVLFQFGTIDPQMQGADYTADASILFPSGYITQPQPSASLNSTSHLTSDCYLHPFPAVPSNTNSSWATYALTTPPQTQPSPP
;
A
#
# COMPACT_ATOMS: atom_id res chain seq x y z
N MET A 1 -12.43 7.76 -17.94
CA MET A 1 -11.90 6.84 -16.92
C MET A 1 -10.69 6.20 -17.56
N SER A 2 -9.51 6.49 -17.03
CA SER A 2 -8.27 5.81 -17.46
C SER A 2 -8.35 4.34 -17.06
N SER A 3 -7.50 3.49 -17.64
CA SER A 3 -7.41 2.08 -17.23
C SER A 3 -6.98 1.90 -15.77
N ASP A 4 -6.44 2.95 -15.16
CA ASP A 4 -5.76 2.93 -13.85
C ASP A 4 -6.56 3.66 -12.75
N ASP A 5 -7.82 4.01 -13.05
CA ASP A 5 -8.74 4.61 -12.09
C ASP A 5 -9.33 3.54 -11.16
N TYR A 6 -9.68 3.90 -9.92
CA TYR A 6 -10.32 2.97 -8.99
C TYR A 6 -11.71 2.58 -9.48
N ALA A 7 -11.80 1.33 -9.93
CA ALA A 7 -13.00 0.78 -10.54
C ALA A 7 -13.12 -0.69 -10.12
N PRO A 8 -13.66 -0.99 -8.93
CA PRO A 8 -13.95 -2.35 -8.52
C PRO A 8 -15.10 -2.93 -9.35
N GLY A 9 -15.18 -4.26 -9.38
CA GLY A 9 -16.23 -4.97 -10.09
C GLY A 9 -17.51 -5.08 -9.33
N ASN A 10 -18.61 -5.22 -10.07
CA ASN A 10 -19.93 -5.37 -9.48
C ASN A 10 -20.00 -6.60 -8.56
N ASP A 11 -19.15 -7.60 -8.81
CA ASP A 11 -18.96 -8.81 -8.01
C ASP A 11 -18.04 -8.63 -6.80
N ALA A 12 -17.27 -7.54 -6.74
CA ALA A 12 -16.43 -7.15 -5.60
C ALA A 12 -17.09 -6.10 -4.69
N VAL A 13 -18.24 -5.55 -5.10
CA VAL A 13 -19.05 -4.67 -4.25
C VAL A 13 -19.72 -5.51 -3.17
N LEU A 14 -19.45 -5.17 -1.90
CA LEU A 14 -20.04 -5.84 -0.76
C LEU A 14 -21.57 -5.68 -0.74
N SER A 15 -22.26 -6.74 -0.34
CA SER A 15 -23.68 -6.64 0.00
C SER A 15 -23.90 -5.74 1.22
N VAL A 16 -25.13 -5.30 1.44
CA VAL A 16 -25.50 -4.44 2.58
C VAL A 16 -25.13 -5.08 3.92
N ASP A 17 -25.31 -6.40 4.04
CA ASP A 17 -25.00 -7.12 5.29
C ASP A 17 -23.49 -7.24 5.50
N GLU A 18 -22.72 -7.52 4.46
CA GLU A 18 -21.25 -7.57 4.53
C GLU A 18 -20.66 -6.19 4.85
N ALA A 19 -21.16 -5.13 4.21
CA ALA A 19 -20.77 -3.76 4.51
C ALA A 19 -21.07 -3.39 5.97
N ARG A 20 -22.23 -3.80 6.51
CA ARG A 20 -22.56 -3.58 7.93
C ARG A 20 -21.58 -4.30 8.85
N VAL A 21 -21.21 -5.54 8.53
CA VAL A 21 -20.22 -6.29 9.32
C VAL A 21 -18.87 -5.58 9.31
N GLN A 22 -18.39 -5.12 8.15
CA GLN A 22 -17.13 -4.41 8.02
C GLN A 22 -17.13 -3.08 8.81
N LEU A 23 -18.20 -2.29 8.70
CA LEU A 23 -18.34 -1.04 9.44
C LEU A 23 -18.41 -1.27 10.95
N SER A 24 -19.10 -2.32 11.39
CA SER A 24 -19.16 -2.69 12.81
C SER A 24 -17.78 -3.06 13.34
N GLN A 25 -16.96 -3.79 12.57
CA GLN A 25 -15.58 -4.12 12.95
C GLN A 25 -14.72 -2.86 13.03
N ARG A 26 -14.80 -1.97 12.04
CA ARG A 26 -14.09 -0.68 12.03
C ARG A 26 -14.44 0.14 13.27
N ASP A 27 -15.73 0.30 13.56
CA ASP A 27 -16.19 1.14 14.67
C ASP A 27 -15.72 0.63 16.04
N LEU A 28 -15.57 -0.70 16.19
CA LEU A 28 -15.00 -1.33 17.39
C LEU A 28 -13.48 -1.16 17.50
N SER A 29 -12.77 -1.04 16.37
CA SER A 29 -11.30 -0.96 16.35
C SER A 29 -10.75 0.48 16.35
N LEU A 30 -11.61 1.49 16.18
CA LEU A 30 -11.20 2.88 15.97
C LEU A 30 -10.19 3.43 16.98
N SER A 31 -10.28 3.07 18.26
CA SER A 31 -9.37 3.54 19.32
C SER A 31 -8.27 2.55 19.69
N ILE A 32 -8.30 1.34 19.12
CA ILE A 32 -7.25 0.34 19.29
C ILE A 32 -6.03 0.82 18.48
N PRO A 33 -4.83 0.82 19.06
CA PRO A 33 -3.63 1.19 18.31
C PRO A 33 -3.41 0.27 17.09
N ILE A 34 -2.96 0.86 15.99
CA ILE A 34 -2.93 0.18 14.68
C ILE A 34 -2.05 -1.07 14.64
N ASN A 35 -1.06 -1.15 15.51
CA ASN A 35 -0.17 -2.29 15.68
C ASN A 35 -0.83 -3.49 16.39
N PHE A 36 -2.02 -3.33 16.96
CA PHE A 36 -2.82 -4.41 17.57
C PHE A 36 -4.05 -4.80 16.73
N MET A 37 -4.37 -4.06 15.68
CA MET A 37 -5.52 -4.36 14.83
C MET A 37 -5.23 -5.49 13.85
N THR A 38 -6.01 -6.57 13.90
CA THR A 38 -5.92 -7.65 12.90
C THR A 38 -6.80 -7.30 11.71
N VAL A 39 -6.19 -7.13 10.53
CA VAL A 39 -6.90 -6.81 9.28
C VAL A 39 -6.48 -7.78 8.17
N PRO A 40 -7.37 -8.08 7.20
CA PRO A 40 -7.05 -8.99 6.10
C PRO A 40 -5.91 -8.45 5.23
N GLY A 41 -4.97 -9.35 4.91
CA GLY A 41 -3.82 -9.07 4.07
C GLY A 41 -3.65 -10.06 2.93
N VAL A 42 -2.99 -9.62 1.87
CA VAL A 42 -2.83 -10.40 0.63
C VAL A 42 -1.50 -10.10 -0.05
N SER A 43 -0.88 -11.14 -0.63
CA SER A 43 0.20 -10.98 -1.61
C SER A 43 -0.41 -10.66 -2.97
N LEU A 44 -0.09 -9.50 -3.51
CA LEU A 44 -0.64 -9.02 -4.78
C LEU A 44 -0.20 -9.92 -5.94
N THR A 45 1.05 -10.40 -5.91
CA THR A 45 1.57 -11.37 -6.88
C THR A 45 0.76 -12.65 -6.87
N ALA A 46 0.47 -13.20 -5.68
CA ALA A 46 -0.30 -14.44 -5.56
C ALA A 46 -1.78 -14.27 -5.98
N ALA A 47 -2.38 -13.13 -5.64
CA ALA A 47 -3.80 -12.88 -5.89
C ALA A 47 -4.11 -12.38 -7.31
N CYS A 48 -3.27 -11.50 -7.86
CA CYS A 48 -3.56 -10.79 -9.11
C CYS A 48 -2.73 -11.27 -10.29
N LEU A 49 -1.56 -11.89 -10.08
CA LEU A 49 -0.61 -12.23 -11.13
C LEU A 49 -0.62 -13.74 -11.46
N GLY A 50 -1.82 -14.33 -11.46
CA GLY A 50 -2.03 -15.74 -11.78
C GLY A 50 -1.54 -16.11 -13.18
N ASN A 51 -1.07 -17.36 -13.35
CA ASN A 51 -0.59 -17.88 -14.64
C ASN A 51 0.57 -17.09 -15.28
N ARG A 52 1.32 -16.30 -14.50
CA ARG A 52 2.46 -15.49 -14.96
C ARG A 52 2.06 -14.42 -15.98
N VAL A 53 0.79 -13.97 -15.93
CA VAL A 53 0.26 -12.89 -16.76
C VAL A 53 0.15 -11.64 -15.89
N ILE A 54 0.84 -10.58 -16.30
CA ILE A 54 0.99 -9.32 -15.57
C ILE A 54 0.48 -8.22 -16.49
N GLY A 55 -0.83 -8.15 -16.64
CA GLY A 55 -1.50 -7.11 -17.40
C GLY A 55 -1.83 -5.91 -16.51
N GLU A 56 -1.71 -4.71 -17.08
CA GLU A 56 -1.99 -3.45 -16.39
C GLU A 56 -3.46 -3.40 -15.94
N GLY A 57 -4.40 -3.61 -16.86
CA GLY A 57 -5.84 -3.57 -16.57
C GLY A 57 -6.29 -4.69 -15.62
N GLU A 58 -5.73 -5.90 -15.76
CA GLU A 58 -6.02 -7.02 -14.86
C GLU A 58 -5.51 -6.75 -13.44
N LEU A 59 -4.30 -6.17 -13.31
CA LEU A 59 -3.74 -5.78 -12.03
C LEU A 59 -4.54 -4.66 -11.38
N ALA A 60 -4.84 -3.59 -12.12
CA ALA A 60 -5.66 -2.46 -11.68
C ALA A 60 -7.04 -2.93 -11.18
N ARG A 61 -7.70 -3.80 -11.96
CA ARG A 61 -9.00 -4.38 -11.61
C ARG A 61 -8.93 -5.27 -10.38
N CYS A 62 -7.95 -6.18 -10.32
CA CYS A 62 -7.79 -7.08 -9.19
C CYS A 62 -7.50 -6.31 -7.89
N PHE A 63 -6.60 -5.33 -7.94
CA PHE A 63 -6.28 -4.48 -6.79
C PHE A 63 -7.50 -3.66 -6.33
N SER A 64 -8.25 -3.06 -7.26
CA SER A 64 -9.50 -2.36 -6.96
C SER A 64 -10.52 -3.29 -6.28
N ASN A 65 -10.67 -4.52 -6.78
CA ASN A 65 -11.55 -5.51 -6.16
C ASN A 65 -11.12 -5.82 -4.73
N LEU A 66 -9.82 -6.08 -4.49
CA LEU A 66 -9.29 -6.38 -3.16
C LEU A 66 -9.52 -5.24 -2.16
N LEU A 67 -9.34 -3.98 -2.60
CA LEU A 67 -9.68 -2.82 -1.78
C LEU A 67 -11.17 -2.78 -1.44
N SER A 68 -12.04 -3.01 -2.44
CA SER A 68 -13.49 -2.96 -2.29
C SER A 68 -14.04 -4.05 -1.37
N VAL A 69 -13.48 -5.26 -1.38
CA VAL A 69 -13.88 -6.33 -0.44
C VAL A 69 -13.27 -6.15 0.96
N GLY A 70 -12.40 -5.16 1.15
CA GLY A 70 -11.90 -4.77 2.47
C GLY A 70 -10.51 -5.28 2.84
N PHE A 71 -9.69 -5.74 1.88
CA PHE A 71 -8.26 -5.96 2.14
C PHE A 71 -7.58 -4.63 2.47
N ARG A 72 -6.79 -4.64 3.55
CA ARG A 72 -6.09 -3.45 4.05
C ARG A 72 -4.59 -3.60 4.04
N ARG A 73 -4.07 -4.83 3.96
CA ARG A 73 -2.63 -5.12 3.91
C ARG A 73 -2.28 -5.74 2.57
N PHE A 74 -1.26 -5.19 1.94
CA PHE A 74 -0.80 -5.63 0.62
C PHE A 74 0.70 -5.87 0.65
N GLU A 75 1.12 -7.08 0.28
CA GLU A 75 2.52 -7.37 -0.02
C GLU A 75 2.71 -7.32 -1.54
N LEU A 76 3.71 -6.54 -1.98
CA LEU A 76 3.97 -6.27 -3.38
C LEU A 76 5.41 -6.65 -3.71
N ASP A 77 5.60 -7.41 -4.78
CA ASP A 77 6.93 -7.70 -5.30
C ASP A 77 7.24 -6.70 -6.42
N LEU A 78 8.20 -5.82 -6.16
CA LEU A 78 8.67 -4.80 -7.10
C LEU A 78 10.04 -5.17 -7.65
N TYR A 79 10.16 -5.12 -8.97
CA TYR A 79 11.35 -5.46 -9.71
C TYR A 79 11.93 -4.18 -10.34
N TRP A 80 13.20 -3.91 -10.04
CA TRP A 80 13.93 -2.84 -10.69
C TRP A 80 14.29 -3.27 -12.13
N ASP A 81 13.69 -2.62 -13.11
CA ASP A 81 14.00 -2.78 -14.53
C ASP A 81 15.12 -1.80 -14.90
N ALA A 82 16.37 -2.28 -14.80
CA ALA A 82 17.54 -1.45 -15.07
C ALA A 82 17.56 -0.88 -16.50
N GLY A 83 17.02 -1.64 -17.46
CA GLY A 83 16.93 -1.22 -18.85
C GLY A 83 16.00 -0.03 -19.09
N ARG A 84 15.00 0.17 -18.24
CA ARG A 84 14.06 1.30 -18.30
C ARG A 84 14.19 2.30 -17.14
N SER A 85 15.08 2.02 -16.18
CA SER A 85 15.25 2.80 -14.94
C SER A 85 13.94 3.06 -14.18
N LEU A 86 13.13 2.01 -14.01
CA LEU A 86 11.85 2.11 -13.31
C LEU A 86 11.52 0.86 -12.49
N TRP A 87 10.58 1.02 -11.55
CA TRP A 87 10.01 -0.09 -10.79
C TRP A 87 8.81 -0.69 -11.52
N SER A 88 8.86 -1.99 -11.75
CA SER A 88 7.78 -2.74 -12.40
C SER A 88 7.33 -3.94 -11.59
N PHE A 89 6.16 -4.46 -11.91
CA PHE A 89 5.69 -5.75 -11.40
C PHE A 89 6.21 -6.93 -12.23
N CYS A 90 6.92 -6.68 -13.33
CA CYS A 90 7.44 -7.74 -14.20
C CYS A 90 8.80 -8.26 -13.68
N PRO A 91 8.95 -9.58 -13.46
CA PRO A 91 10.23 -10.15 -12.99
C PRO A 91 11.39 -10.11 -14.00
N VAL A 92 11.16 -9.60 -15.21
CA VAL A 92 12.11 -9.61 -16.33
C VAL A 92 12.16 -8.22 -16.95
N GLU A 93 13.35 -7.75 -17.34
CA GLU A 93 13.56 -6.46 -17.99
C GLU A 93 12.84 -6.37 -19.35
N MET A 94 12.02 -5.34 -19.54
CA MET A 94 11.21 -5.17 -20.75
C MET A 94 11.85 -4.25 -21.78
N LYS A 95 11.63 -4.52 -23.07
CA LYS A 95 12.18 -3.68 -24.16
C LYS A 95 11.78 -2.23 -23.92
N GLN A 96 12.75 -1.35 -24.02
CA GLN A 96 12.46 0.07 -24.12
C GLN A 96 11.64 0.26 -25.40
N MET A 97 10.46 0.87 -25.27
CA MET A 97 9.60 1.12 -26.40
C MET A 97 10.34 2.04 -27.37
N PRO A 98 10.39 1.75 -28.68
CA PRO A 98 10.99 2.65 -29.65
C PRO A 98 10.12 3.92 -29.74
N GLY A 99 10.52 4.93 -28.98
CA GLY A 99 9.84 6.22 -28.82
C GLY A 99 10.68 7.23 -28.04
N ASP A 100 11.58 6.76 -27.16
CA ASP A 100 12.49 7.63 -26.38
C ASP A 100 13.91 7.73 -26.94
N ASP A 101 14.20 7.05 -28.06
CA ASP A 101 15.45 7.23 -28.79
C ASP A 101 15.39 8.53 -29.59
N ASN A 102 15.72 9.66 -28.93
CA ASN A 102 16.19 10.85 -29.64
C ASN A 102 17.63 10.60 -30.14
N GLY A 103 17.74 9.60 -31.03
CA GLY A 103 18.97 9.19 -31.70
C GLY A 103 19.35 10.24 -32.74
N SER A 104 20.43 10.97 -32.45
CA SER A 104 21.05 11.97 -33.29
C SER A 104 21.22 11.50 -34.75
N SER A 105 20.45 12.09 -35.67
CA SER A 105 20.82 12.20 -37.07
C SER A 105 21.34 13.61 -37.33
N SER A 106 22.65 13.71 -37.52
CA SER A 106 23.39 14.93 -37.81
C SER A 106 22.89 15.63 -39.09
N LEU A 107 22.36 16.85 -38.96
CA LEU A 107 22.38 17.86 -40.02
C LEU A 107 22.62 19.23 -39.39
N SER A 108 23.75 19.82 -39.76
CA SER A 108 24.30 21.08 -39.27
C SER A 108 23.37 22.26 -39.56
N GLN A 109 22.96 23.00 -38.53
CA GLN A 109 22.61 24.41 -38.67
C GLN A 109 22.73 25.15 -37.34
N SER A 110 23.55 26.20 -37.37
CA SER A 110 23.90 27.05 -36.24
C SER A 110 22.70 27.92 -35.84
N GLY A 111 22.37 27.92 -34.55
CA GLY A 111 21.35 28.79 -33.97
C GLY A 111 21.25 28.58 -32.46
N THR A 112 21.91 29.44 -31.68
CA THR A 112 21.61 29.65 -30.24
C THR A 112 20.17 30.12 -30.09
N PRO A 113 19.36 29.54 -29.17
CA PRO A 113 19.07 30.21 -27.89
C PRO A 113 18.70 29.23 -26.73
N PRO A 114 17.99 29.65 -25.67
CA PRO A 114 18.46 29.84 -24.30
C PRO A 114 18.21 28.63 -23.36
N ALA A 115 18.74 28.73 -22.14
CA ALA A 115 18.59 27.75 -21.07
C ALA A 115 17.12 27.41 -20.77
N THR A 116 16.80 26.11 -20.81
CA THR A 116 15.58 25.55 -20.23
C THR A 116 15.88 24.23 -19.54
N THR A 117 15.22 24.11 -18.40
CA THR A 117 15.18 23.05 -17.40
C THR A 117 15.02 21.63 -17.93
N THR A 118 15.78 20.73 -17.32
CA THR A 118 15.68 19.27 -17.37
C THR A 118 14.28 18.76 -17.04
N ASN A 119 13.65 18.07 -17.98
CA ASN A 119 12.46 17.25 -17.74
C ASN A 119 12.87 15.97 -16.99
N GLN A 120 12.54 15.91 -15.71
CA GLN A 120 12.42 14.66 -14.94
C GLN A 120 10.97 14.19 -15.03
N GLY A 121 10.75 12.88 -15.15
CA GLY A 121 9.42 12.27 -15.12
C GLY A 121 8.68 12.69 -13.86
N SER A 122 7.79 13.67 -14.01
CA SER A 122 6.94 14.18 -12.94
C SER A 122 5.55 13.62 -13.20
N LEU A 123 5.10 12.76 -12.30
CA LEU A 123 3.71 12.35 -12.20
C LEU A 123 2.83 13.61 -12.12
N SER A 124 2.04 13.90 -13.16
CA SER A 124 1.18 15.08 -13.20
C SER A 124 -0.28 14.68 -12.98
N PHE A 125 -0.90 15.28 -11.96
CA PHE A 125 -2.30 15.05 -11.60
C PHE A 125 -3.02 16.38 -11.31
N PRO A 126 -4.35 16.44 -11.48
CA PRO A 126 -5.15 17.58 -11.03
C PRO A 126 -5.22 17.65 -9.50
N ALA A 127 -4.90 18.81 -8.93
CA ALA A 127 -4.95 19.06 -7.49
C ALA A 127 -6.40 19.01 -6.95
N ALA A 128 -6.61 18.30 -5.83
CA ALA A 128 -7.88 18.33 -5.10
C ALA A 128 -8.02 19.63 -4.29
N VAL A 129 -9.15 20.32 -4.46
CA VAL A 129 -9.51 21.50 -3.66
C VAL A 129 -10.14 21.04 -2.35
N ALA A 130 -9.44 21.21 -1.23
CA ALA A 130 -10.00 21.02 0.10
C ALA A 130 -11.08 22.08 0.37
N THR A 131 -12.35 21.68 0.46
CA THR A 131 -13.44 22.58 0.86
C THR A 131 -13.61 22.50 2.37
N SER A 132 -13.31 23.59 3.08
CA SER A 132 -13.57 23.71 4.52
C SER A 132 -15.08 23.78 4.78
N ILE A 133 -15.64 22.83 5.52
CA ILE A 133 -17.04 22.89 5.97
C ILE A 133 -17.04 23.44 7.40
N GLN A 134 -17.68 24.60 7.58
CA GLN A 134 -17.99 25.14 8.91
C GLN A 134 -19.09 24.33 9.58
N GLU A 135 -18.85 23.90 10.81
CA GLU A 135 -19.83 23.28 11.69
C GLU A 135 -21.01 24.24 11.97
N LYS A 136 -22.23 23.77 11.71
CA LYS A 136 -23.43 24.28 12.38
C LYS A 136 -24.30 23.09 12.77
N GLY A 137 -24.32 22.82 14.07
CA GLY A 137 -25.11 21.73 14.64
C GLY A 137 -26.61 21.97 14.57
N THR A 138 -27.34 20.91 14.21
CA THR A 138 -28.72 20.65 14.62
C THR A 138 -28.97 19.15 14.51
N ASN A 139 -29.44 18.55 15.60
CA ASN A 139 -29.89 17.17 15.68
C ASN A 139 -31.20 17.04 14.91
N ASP A 140 -31.23 16.32 13.80
CA ASP A 140 -32.46 15.77 13.24
C ASP A 140 -32.16 14.51 12.42
N ALA A 141 -32.74 13.39 12.85
CA ALA A 141 -32.72 12.13 12.14
C ALA A 141 -33.70 12.21 10.96
N LEU A 142 -33.20 12.05 9.73
CA LEU A 142 -34.02 12.01 8.51
C LEU A 142 -34.27 10.55 8.09
N PRO A 143 -35.50 10.20 7.64
CA PRO A 143 -35.91 8.83 7.38
C PRO A 143 -35.44 8.34 6.01
N VAL A 144 -35.00 7.08 5.95
CA VAL A 144 -34.69 6.36 4.70
C VAL A 144 -35.99 5.80 4.10
N SER A 145 -36.36 6.29 2.92
CA SER A 145 -37.31 5.61 2.03
C SER A 145 -36.54 4.89 0.93
N GLY A 146 -36.64 3.57 0.90
CA GLY A 146 -36.06 2.72 -0.13
C GLY A 146 -36.97 2.67 -1.37
N THR A 147 -36.41 3.03 -2.52
CA THR A 147 -37.01 2.75 -3.83
C THR A 147 -35.92 2.12 -4.70
N SER A 148 -36.09 0.83 -5.01
CA SER A 148 -35.23 0.10 -5.95
C SER A 148 -35.56 0.51 -7.39
N GLU A 149 -34.68 1.29 -8.02
CA GLU A 149 -34.69 1.46 -9.47
C GLU A 149 -33.50 0.72 -10.10
N ARG A 150 -33.84 -0.20 -11.00
CA ARG A 150 -32.92 -1.06 -11.74
C ARG A 150 -32.34 -0.25 -12.90
N ILE A 151 -31.17 0.36 -12.73
CA ILE A 151 -30.47 1.06 -13.81
C ILE A 151 -29.73 0.02 -14.65
N SER A 152 -30.20 -0.18 -15.88
CA SER A 152 -29.49 -0.97 -16.91
C SER A 152 -28.43 -0.07 -17.56
N VAL A 153 -27.17 -0.24 -17.17
CA VAL A 153 -26.02 0.46 -17.79
C VAL A 153 -25.30 -0.50 -18.75
N SER A 154 -25.08 -0.01 -19.98
CA SER A 154 -24.33 -0.65 -21.07
C SER A 154 -22.90 -1.04 -20.64
N PRO A 155 -22.24 -2.04 -21.27
CA PRO A 155 -20.89 -2.45 -20.89
C PRO A 155 -19.92 -1.27 -21.01
N ALA A 156 -19.13 -1.05 -19.97
CA ALA A 156 -18.04 -0.09 -19.98
C ALA A 156 -17.05 -0.43 -21.13
N PRO A 157 -16.48 0.59 -21.81
CA PRO A 157 -15.48 0.34 -22.84
C PRO A 157 -14.26 -0.33 -22.21
N THR A 158 -13.81 -1.44 -22.79
CA THR A 158 -12.56 -2.10 -22.45
C THR A 158 -11.43 -1.06 -22.54
N PRO A 159 -10.65 -0.84 -21.47
CA PRO A 159 -9.51 0.06 -21.55
C PRO A 159 -8.55 -0.44 -22.63
N SER A 160 -7.98 0.50 -23.38
CA SER A 160 -6.97 0.22 -24.41
C SER A 160 -5.69 -0.26 -23.73
N SER A 161 -5.62 -1.54 -23.36
CA SER A 161 -4.43 -2.17 -22.81
C SER A 161 -3.29 -2.09 -23.84
N GLU A 162 -2.13 -1.58 -23.43
CA GLU A 162 -0.91 -1.72 -24.23
C GLU A 162 -0.65 -3.19 -24.58
N PRO A 163 -0.01 -3.48 -25.73
CA PRO A 163 0.28 -4.85 -26.11
C PRO A 163 1.16 -5.53 -25.06
N MET A 164 0.71 -6.69 -24.58
CA MET A 164 1.48 -7.51 -23.65
C MET A 164 2.67 -8.17 -24.36
N HIS A 165 3.81 -8.23 -23.68
CA HIS A 165 5.05 -8.80 -24.18
C HIS A 165 5.38 -10.10 -23.47
N ALA A 166 5.80 -11.11 -24.23
CA ALA A 166 6.29 -12.36 -23.68
C ALA A 166 7.75 -12.19 -23.27
N GLU A 167 8.02 -12.24 -21.96
CA GLU A 167 9.34 -12.07 -21.36
C GLU A 167 9.70 -13.33 -20.57
N GLY A 168 10.38 -14.26 -21.24
CA GLY A 168 10.68 -15.59 -20.70
C GLY A 168 9.42 -16.39 -20.37
N HIS A 169 9.22 -16.67 -19.08
CA HIS A 169 8.03 -17.37 -18.57
C HIS A 169 6.84 -16.46 -18.29
N TYR A 170 6.99 -15.15 -18.42
CA TYR A 170 5.98 -14.17 -18.07
C TYR A 170 5.40 -13.51 -19.31
N LYS A 171 4.18 -13.02 -19.19
CA LYS A 171 3.57 -12.09 -20.14
C LYS A 171 3.30 -10.79 -19.40
N CYS A 172 4.04 -9.74 -19.73
CA CYS A 172 4.00 -8.48 -18.99
C CYS A 172 3.49 -7.33 -19.86
N SER A 173 2.67 -6.45 -19.27
CA SER A 173 2.39 -5.12 -19.81
C SER A 173 3.56 -4.17 -19.44
N PRO A 174 4.07 -3.34 -20.37
CA PRO A 174 5.07 -2.32 -20.06
C PRO A 174 4.59 -1.33 -19.00
N ALA A 175 3.28 -1.07 -18.94
CA ALA A 175 2.62 -0.14 -18.03
C ALA A 175 2.28 -0.72 -16.64
N ALA A 176 2.53 -2.02 -16.40
CA ALA A 176 2.40 -2.61 -15.06
C ALA A 176 3.56 -2.17 -14.14
N THR A 177 3.53 -0.89 -13.73
CA THR A 177 4.60 -0.21 -12.99
C THR A 177 4.14 0.28 -11.62
N LEU A 178 5.11 0.66 -10.77
CA LEU A 178 4.82 1.33 -9.50
C LEU A 178 4.09 2.66 -9.69
N GLU A 179 4.34 3.35 -10.80
CA GLU A 179 3.63 4.57 -11.17
C GLU A 179 2.13 4.29 -11.34
N MET A 180 1.75 3.33 -12.19
CA MET A 180 0.34 2.94 -12.34
C MET A 180 -0.29 2.56 -10.99
N PHE A 181 0.41 1.78 -10.16
CA PHE A 181 -0.08 1.45 -8.81
C PHE A 181 -0.30 2.69 -7.94
N GLY A 182 0.62 3.66 -7.99
CA GLY A 182 0.50 4.93 -7.28
C GLY A 182 -0.70 5.77 -7.75
N HIS A 183 -0.95 5.82 -9.06
CA HIS A 183 -2.13 6.45 -9.67
C HIS A 183 -3.42 5.79 -9.17
N GLN A 184 -3.45 4.45 -9.20
CA GLN A 184 -4.58 3.64 -8.78
C GLN A 184 -4.91 3.81 -7.30
N LEU A 185 -3.89 3.82 -6.44
CA LEU A 185 -4.04 4.08 -5.01
C LEU A 185 -4.51 5.51 -4.75
N HIS A 186 -3.98 6.50 -5.47
CA HIS A 186 -4.43 7.89 -5.34
C HIS A 186 -5.91 8.04 -5.72
N SER A 187 -6.36 7.43 -6.84
CA SER A 187 -7.78 7.42 -7.23
C SER A 187 -8.65 6.84 -6.11
N TYR A 188 -8.29 5.68 -5.57
CA TYR A 188 -9.03 5.07 -4.45
C TYR A 188 -9.15 6.01 -3.25
N LEU A 189 -8.05 6.66 -2.86
CA LEU A 189 -8.04 7.56 -1.70
C LEU A 189 -8.91 8.80 -1.91
N VAL A 190 -8.94 9.34 -3.13
CA VAL A 190 -9.80 10.48 -3.51
C VAL A 190 -11.26 10.05 -3.57
N ASP A 191 -11.57 8.93 -4.23
CA ASP A 191 -12.94 8.46 -4.45
C ASP A 191 -13.62 8.07 -3.13
N THR A 192 -12.86 7.56 -2.17
CA THR A 192 -13.36 7.18 -0.85
C THR A 192 -13.18 8.26 0.22
N GLN A 193 -12.65 9.44 -0.12
CA GLN A 193 -12.24 10.45 0.86
C GLN A 193 -13.35 10.87 1.83
N ASN A 194 -14.60 10.90 1.37
CA ASN A 194 -15.76 11.33 2.13
C ASN A 194 -16.81 10.21 2.29
N THR A 195 -16.42 8.96 2.07
CA THR A 195 -17.30 7.81 2.20
C THR A 195 -16.94 6.97 3.43
N LEU A 196 -17.84 6.08 3.84
CA LEU A 196 -17.57 5.14 4.94
C LEU A 196 -16.56 4.05 4.56
N GLU A 197 -16.18 3.97 3.28
CA GLU A 197 -15.15 3.07 2.75
C GLU A 197 -13.74 3.63 2.95
N ALA A 198 -13.63 4.84 3.50
CA ALA A 198 -12.36 5.37 3.97
C ALA A 198 -11.78 4.46 5.07
N GLN A 199 -10.64 3.84 4.78
CA GLN A 199 -9.92 2.98 5.72
C GLN A 199 -8.41 3.15 5.57
N LEU A 200 -7.68 2.80 6.62
CA LEU A 200 -6.23 2.78 6.70
C LEU A 200 -5.69 1.50 6.06
N SER A 201 -4.76 1.66 5.14
CA SER A 201 -4.10 0.54 4.46
C SER A 201 -2.57 0.56 4.63
N TYR A 202 -1.98 -0.61 4.48
CA TYR A 202 -0.56 -0.89 4.70
C TYR A 202 -0.01 -1.59 3.46
N TYR A 203 1.12 -1.10 2.94
CA TYR A 203 1.77 -1.71 1.79
C TYR A 203 3.22 -2.03 2.11
N VAL A 204 3.59 -3.28 1.84
CA VAL A 204 4.92 -3.83 2.08
C VAL A 204 5.55 -4.12 0.72
N PHE A 205 6.66 -3.44 0.43
CA PHE A 205 7.36 -3.58 -0.85
C PHE A 205 8.55 -4.53 -0.71
N ASN A 206 8.43 -5.73 -1.26
CA ASN A 206 9.56 -6.63 -1.48
C ASN A 206 10.34 -6.17 -2.71
N ILE A 207 11.65 -6.06 -2.57
CA ILE A 207 12.53 -5.40 -3.53
C ILE A 207 13.40 -6.43 -4.22
N HIS A 208 13.24 -6.51 -5.54
CA HIS A 208 13.91 -7.47 -6.39
C HIS A 208 14.65 -6.79 -7.53
N ALA A 209 15.69 -7.45 -8.04
CA ALA A 209 16.27 -7.12 -9.33
C ALA A 209 15.48 -7.87 -10.43
N ALA A 210 15.16 -7.21 -11.55
CA ALA A 210 14.60 -7.90 -12.70
C ALA A 210 15.67 -8.80 -13.36
N ALA A 211 15.25 -9.97 -13.87
CA ALA A 211 16.13 -10.81 -14.66
C ALA A 211 16.41 -10.17 -16.02
N SER A 212 17.64 -10.33 -16.52
CA SER A 212 18.02 -9.75 -17.82
C SER A 212 17.20 -10.36 -18.95
N ARG A 213 16.78 -9.52 -19.90
CA ARG A 213 16.10 -9.98 -21.12
C ARG A 213 16.92 -10.98 -21.94
N THR A 214 18.24 -10.90 -21.86
CA THR A 214 19.13 -11.82 -22.59
C THR A 214 19.23 -13.20 -21.93
N SER A 215 18.76 -13.33 -20.69
CA SER A 215 18.78 -14.57 -19.91
C SER A 215 17.58 -14.63 -18.94
N PRO A 216 16.33 -14.59 -19.44
CA PRO A 216 15.12 -14.39 -18.63
C PRO A 216 14.75 -15.61 -17.76
N TYR A 217 15.45 -16.73 -17.94
CA TYR A 217 15.30 -17.96 -17.16
C TYR A 217 16.37 -18.11 -16.08
N SER A 218 17.36 -17.22 -16.05
CA SER A 218 18.42 -17.23 -15.03
C SER A 218 18.00 -16.39 -13.83
N PRO A 219 18.51 -16.67 -12.62
CA PRO A 219 18.36 -15.78 -11.48
C PRO A 219 18.80 -14.35 -11.84
N ALA A 220 18.10 -13.35 -11.31
CA ALA A 220 18.46 -11.97 -11.52
C ALA A 220 19.88 -11.68 -11.05
N GLN A 221 20.63 -10.92 -11.84
CA GLN A 221 21.97 -10.46 -11.49
C GLN A 221 21.89 -9.08 -10.86
N ALA A 222 22.97 -8.62 -10.22
CA ALA A 222 23.06 -7.24 -9.74
C ALA A 222 22.89 -6.28 -10.93
N PRO A 223 21.94 -5.34 -10.87
CA PRO A 223 21.70 -4.39 -11.96
C PRO A 223 22.92 -3.51 -12.24
N THR A 224 23.09 -3.09 -13.49
CA THR A 224 24.17 -2.17 -13.90
C THR A 224 24.01 -0.77 -13.34
N ASN A 225 22.76 -0.36 -13.13
CA ASN A 225 22.33 0.89 -12.54
C ASN A 225 21.35 0.57 -11.43
N LEU A 226 21.51 1.26 -10.30
CA LEU A 226 20.63 1.15 -9.14
C LEU A 226 19.73 2.39 -9.09
N PRO A 227 18.54 2.27 -8.48
CA PRO A 227 17.62 3.39 -8.33
C PRO A 227 18.27 4.52 -7.54
N VAL A 228 18.18 5.74 -8.05
CA VAL A 228 18.73 6.94 -7.40
C VAL A 228 17.74 8.11 -7.42
N GLY A 229 17.85 8.97 -6.41
CA GLY A 229 17.13 10.25 -6.40
C GLY A 229 15.61 10.08 -6.51
N GLY A 230 15.03 10.53 -7.63
CA GLY A 230 13.59 10.46 -7.89
C GLY A 230 13.05 9.06 -8.18
N GLU A 231 13.93 8.10 -8.49
CA GLU A 231 13.60 6.71 -8.78
C GLU A 231 13.38 5.89 -7.50
N LEU A 232 13.64 6.47 -6.33
CA LEU A 232 13.39 5.83 -5.04
C LEU A 232 11.89 5.72 -4.78
N ILE A 233 11.46 4.59 -4.19
CA ILE A 233 10.05 4.22 -4.03
C ILE A 233 9.31 5.26 -3.20
N GLY A 234 9.90 5.72 -2.10
CA GLY A 234 9.31 6.73 -1.24
C GLY A 234 9.12 8.05 -1.97
N ARG A 235 10.07 8.48 -2.80
CA ARG A 235 9.91 9.70 -3.61
C ARG A 235 8.80 9.56 -4.66
N MET A 236 8.75 8.44 -5.37
CA MET A 236 7.70 8.18 -6.34
C MET A 236 6.30 8.22 -5.69
N LEU A 237 6.13 7.55 -4.55
CA LEU A 237 4.86 7.51 -3.84
C LEU A 237 4.49 8.87 -3.23
N SER A 238 5.44 9.53 -2.56
CA SER A 238 5.18 10.81 -1.88
C SER A 238 4.88 11.97 -2.83
N SER A 239 5.29 11.89 -4.10
CA SER A 239 4.98 12.90 -5.11
C SER A 239 3.48 13.27 -5.15
N ASN A 240 2.59 12.29 -4.97
CA ASN A 240 1.13 12.52 -5.02
C ASN A 240 0.36 11.97 -3.82
N LEU A 241 0.98 11.10 -3.01
CA LEU A 241 0.34 10.54 -1.83
C LEU A 241 0.74 11.25 -0.53
N SER A 242 1.65 12.23 -0.55
CA SER A 242 2.21 12.87 0.68
C SER A 242 1.18 13.33 1.70
N SER A 243 0.03 13.87 1.25
CA SER A 243 -1.08 14.26 2.13
C SER A 243 -1.68 13.08 2.89
N TYR A 244 -1.64 11.88 2.33
CA TYR A 244 -2.25 10.66 2.86
C TYR A 244 -1.28 9.72 3.59
N ILE A 245 0.05 9.88 3.46
CA ILE A 245 1.01 8.96 4.08
C ILE A 245 1.23 9.30 5.57
N TYR A 246 1.07 8.29 6.43
CA TYR A 246 1.58 8.30 7.79
C TYR A 246 2.98 7.68 7.81
N THR A 247 3.99 8.45 8.23
CA THR A 247 5.42 8.10 8.06
C THR A 247 6.12 7.83 9.40
N PRO A 248 7.35 7.28 9.39
CA PRO A 248 8.16 7.13 10.60
C PRO A 248 8.38 8.44 11.37
N ILE A 249 8.52 9.57 10.67
CA ILE A 249 8.69 10.89 11.29
C ILE A 249 7.44 11.28 12.07
N HIS A 250 6.24 11.02 11.51
CA HIS A 250 4.99 11.28 12.23
C HIS A 250 4.92 10.45 13.51
N LEU A 251 5.25 9.15 13.44
CA LEU A 251 5.25 8.29 14.62
C LEU A 251 6.25 8.77 15.68
N SER A 252 7.48 9.05 15.28
CA SER A 252 8.53 9.52 16.19
C SER A 252 8.14 10.84 16.88
N ASN A 253 7.59 11.80 16.14
CA ASN A 253 7.15 13.07 16.71
C ASN A 253 5.99 12.89 17.68
N ASN A 254 5.03 12.03 17.35
CA ASN A 254 3.91 11.73 18.24
C ASN A 254 4.41 11.09 19.53
N ARG A 255 5.28 10.07 19.43
CA ARG A 255 5.88 9.35 20.55
C ARG A 255 6.70 10.24 21.48
N ALA A 256 7.44 11.19 20.92
CA ALA A 256 8.31 12.06 21.69
C ALA A 256 7.53 13.06 22.58
N ASN A 257 6.29 13.41 22.20
CA ASN A 257 5.47 14.33 22.99
C ASN A 257 3.96 14.10 22.74
N LEU A 258 3.36 13.25 23.57
CA LEU A 258 1.94 12.91 23.57
C LEU A 258 1.04 14.13 23.88
N ASN A 259 1.52 15.05 24.72
CA ASN A 259 0.80 16.29 25.07
C ASN A 259 0.66 17.22 23.87
N SER A 260 1.55 17.12 22.88
CA SER A 260 1.48 17.87 21.62
C SER A 260 0.85 17.09 20.47
N SER A 261 0.49 15.80 20.68
CA SER A 261 -0.03 14.91 19.65
C SER A 261 -1.32 14.20 20.10
N TRP A 262 -1.25 12.93 20.52
CA TRP A 262 -2.40 12.08 20.84
C TRP A 262 -3.31 12.66 21.91
N TYR A 263 -2.80 13.49 22.83
CA TYR A 263 -3.62 14.10 23.89
C TYR A 263 -4.18 15.47 23.54
N THR A 264 -3.91 15.98 22.34
CA THR A 264 -4.53 17.21 21.82
C THR A 264 -5.89 16.97 21.18
N VAL A 265 -6.24 15.72 20.88
CA VAL A 265 -7.49 15.35 20.21
C VAL A 265 -8.56 14.89 21.22
N PRO A 266 -9.86 14.87 20.86
CA PRO A 266 -10.91 14.29 21.69
C PRO A 266 -10.61 12.83 22.05
N GLU A 267 -11.04 12.39 23.24
CA GLU A 267 -10.76 11.05 23.77
C GLU A 267 -11.14 9.91 22.81
N ARG A 268 -12.26 10.05 22.09
CA ARG A 268 -12.71 9.08 21.08
C ARG A 268 -11.74 8.85 19.91
N TYR A 269 -10.78 9.75 19.71
CA TYR A 269 -9.74 9.64 18.68
C TYR A 269 -8.36 9.28 19.25
N ARG A 270 -8.26 9.05 20.55
CA ARG A 270 -6.99 8.70 21.19
C ARG A 270 -6.75 7.20 21.10
N PRO A 271 -5.49 6.77 20.97
CA PRO A 271 -5.15 5.39 21.27
C PRO A 271 -5.41 5.10 22.75
N VAL A 272 -6.09 3.99 23.03
CA VAL A 272 -6.35 3.51 24.40
C VAL A 272 -5.03 3.23 25.10
N THR A 273 -4.83 3.81 26.29
CA THR A 273 -3.57 3.80 27.04
C THR A 273 -3.14 2.42 27.50
N ASP A 274 -4.06 1.46 27.63
CA ASP A 274 -3.76 0.10 28.12
C ASP A 274 -2.84 -0.69 27.17
N TYR A 275 -2.68 -0.21 25.93
CA TYR A 275 -1.87 -0.81 24.87
C TYR A 275 -0.45 -0.27 24.79
N TYR A 276 -0.07 0.71 25.61
CA TYR A 276 1.28 1.29 25.58
C TYR A 276 1.71 1.88 26.92
N SER A 277 3.02 2.00 27.10
CA SER A 277 3.62 2.65 28.26
C SER A 277 3.71 4.15 28.08
N VAL A 278 3.54 4.91 29.17
CA VAL A 278 3.70 6.36 29.18
C VAL A 278 4.75 6.72 30.23
N GLU A 279 5.74 7.49 29.80
CA GLU A 279 6.73 8.11 30.67
C GLU A 279 6.47 9.62 30.74
N ILE A 280 6.74 10.20 31.91
CA ILE A 280 6.60 11.64 32.14
C ILE A 280 7.95 12.15 32.63
N ASP A 281 8.53 13.09 31.89
CA ASP A 281 9.80 13.71 32.24
C ASP A 281 9.65 14.83 33.30
N ASP A 282 10.76 15.35 33.81
CA ASP A 282 10.79 16.43 34.81
C ASP A 282 10.13 17.73 34.31
N ASN A 283 9.96 17.90 32.99
CA ASN A 283 9.31 19.05 32.37
C ASN A 283 7.81 18.82 32.16
N GLY A 284 7.27 17.66 32.55
CA GLY A 284 5.88 17.27 32.34
C GLY A 284 5.54 16.90 30.90
N VAL A 285 6.54 16.55 30.08
CA VAL A 285 6.34 15.99 28.73
C VAL A 285 6.02 14.51 28.86
N TRP A 286 4.91 14.11 28.23
CA TRP A 286 4.47 12.72 28.20
C TRP A 286 5.00 12.08 26.93
N SER A 287 5.70 10.97 27.03
CA SER A 287 6.28 10.23 25.90
C SER A 287 5.98 8.74 25.99
N THR A 288 6.20 8.03 24.89
CA THR A 288 6.06 6.57 24.83
C THR A 288 7.06 5.99 23.85
N ASP A 289 7.68 4.88 24.23
CA ASP A 289 8.61 4.16 23.35
C ASP A 289 7.89 3.13 22.47
N ASP A 290 6.80 2.54 22.99
CA ASP A 290 6.09 1.40 22.41
C ASP A 290 4.72 1.76 21.80
N GLY A 291 4.18 2.94 22.11
CA GLY A 291 2.84 3.32 21.69
C GLY A 291 2.67 3.53 20.20
N TRP A 292 1.48 3.25 19.69
CA TRP A 292 1.10 3.58 18.32
C TRP A 292 -0.21 4.37 18.33
N PRO A 293 -0.44 5.22 17.31
CA PRO A 293 -1.73 5.85 17.16
C PRO A 293 -2.81 4.81 16.86
N SER A 294 -4.06 5.19 17.08
CA SER A 294 -5.22 4.44 16.63
C SER A 294 -5.63 4.81 15.20
N GLU A 295 -6.49 4.01 14.57
CA GLU A 295 -7.03 4.32 13.23
C GLU A 295 -7.76 5.66 13.24
N SER A 296 -8.57 5.93 14.27
CA SER A 296 -9.27 7.21 14.43
C SER A 296 -8.33 8.42 14.56
N PHE A 297 -7.18 8.27 15.21
CA PHE A 297 -6.18 9.35 15.27
C PHE A 297 -5.62 9.63 13.87
N ILE A 298 -5.19 8.58 13.16
CA ILE A 298 -4.57 8.69 11.85
C ILE A 298 -5.55 9.27 10.83
N GLU A 299 -6.76 8.70 10.74
CA GLU A 299 -7.74 9.06 9.71
C GLU A 299 -8.45 10.38 9.99
N PHE A 300 -8.95 10.58 11.21
CA PHE A 300 -9.83 11.72 11.49
C PHE A 300 -9.08 12.94 12.04
N SER A 301 -7.92 12.73 12.67
CA SER A 301 -7.14 13.85 13.23
C SER A 301 -5.93 14.20 12.36
N SER A 302 -5.21 13.20 11.85
CA SER A 302 -4.03 13.42 11.00
C SER A 302 -4.34 13.46 9.50
N LEU A 303 -5.57 13.08 9.11
CA LEU A 303 -6.03 12.98 7.72
C LEU A 303 -5.12 12.09 6.85
N LYS A 304 -4.48 11.09 7.47
CA LYS A 304 -3.63 10.10 6.81
C LYS A 304 -4.42 8.81 6.61
N ARG A 305 -4.00 8.01 5.63
CA ARG A 305 -4.73 6.81 5.18
C ARG A 305 -3.86 5.67 4.71
N VAL A 306 -2.55 5.88 4.53
CA VAL A 306 -1.65 4.82 4.08
C VAL A 306 -0.35 4.79 4.89
N LEU A 307 0.16 3.57 5.13
CA LEU A 307 1.50 3.32 5.64
C LEU A 307 2.27 2.48 4.63
N PHE A 308 3.56 2.79 4.50
CA PHE A 308 4.46 2.05 3.61
C PHE A 308 5.61 1.44 4.41
N GLN A 309 5.99 0.20 4.10
CA GLN A 309 7.12 -0.49 4.69
C GLN A 309 7.99 -1.11 3.60
N PHE A 310 9.30 -1.16 3.82
CA PHE A 310 10.12 -2.13 3.12
C PHE A 310 9.79 -3.56 3.59
N GLY A 311 9.71 -4.49 2.65
CA GLY A 311 9.63 -5.92 2.92
C GLY A 311 11.04 -6.52 2.94
N THR A 312 11.22 -7.58 2.17
CA THR A 312 12.55 -8.14 1.89
C THR A 312 13.27 -7.31 0.83
N ILE A 313 14.60 -7.25 0.91
CA ILE A 313 15.44 -6.63 -0.13
C ILE A 313 16.45 -7.68 -0.58
N ASP A 314 16.35 -8.07 -1.85
CA ASP A 314 17.23 -9.06 -2.45
C ASP A 314 18.70 -8.62 -2.40
N PRO A 315 19.66 -9.56 -2.26
CA PRO A 315 21.09 -9.25 -2.22
C PRO A 315 21.58 -8.38 -3.38
N GLN A 316 21.01 -8.57 -4.58
CA GLN A 316 21.31 -7.81 -5.79
C GLN A 316 20.99 -6.32 -5.67
N MET A 317 20.04 -5.95 -4.80
CA MET A 317 19.54 -4.59 -4.63
C MET A 317 20.10 -3.88 -3.39
N GLN A 318 20.86 -4.58 -2.54
CA GLN A 318 21.43 -4.02 -1.31
C GLN A 318 22.45 -2.90 -1.55
N GLY A 319 22.98 -2.77 -2.77
CA GLY A 319 23.90 -1.68 -3.13
C GLY A 319 23.23 -0.31 -3.27
N ALA A 320 21.90 -0.25 -3.36
CA ALA A 320 21.18 1.01 -3.50
C ALA A 320 21.06 1.74 -2.16
N ASP A 321 21.13 3.08 -2.19
CA ASP A 321 20.99 3.90 -0.99
C ASP A 321 19.52 4.24 -0.74
N TYR A 322 18.89 3.48 0.16
CA TYR A 322 17.50 3.68 0.58
C TYR A 322 17.34 4.68 1.74
N THR A 323 18.40 5.38 2.17
CA THR A 323 18.32 6.29 3.33
C THR A 323 17.32 7.43 3.13
N ALA A 324 17.17 7.92 1.91
CA ALA A 324 16.18 8.96 1.60
C ALA A 324 14.73 8.45 1.76
N ASP A 325 14.48 7.16 1.54
CA ASP A 325 13.17 6.53 1.70
C ASP A 325 12.80 6.30 3.17
N ALA A 326 13.76 6.26 4.09
CA ALA A 326 13.52 6.03 5.53
C ALA A 326 12.66 7.12 6.20
N SER A 327 12.52 8.29 5.57
CA SER A 327 11.60 9.35 6.01
C SER A 327 10.13 9.10 5.66
N ILE A 328 9.87 8.18 4.74
CA ILE A 328 8.55 7.90 4.15
C ILE A 328 8.13 6.46 4.42
N LEU A 329 9.02 5.49 4.18
CA LEU A 329 8.80 4.06 4.40
C LEU A 329 9.36 3.65 5.76
N PHE A 330 8.56 2.86 6.48
CA PHE A 330 9.02 2.16 7.66
C PHE A 330 10.04 1.07 7.30
N PRO A 331 11.03 0.79 8.18
CA PRO A 331 11.99 -0.26 7.95
C PRO A 331 11.34 -1.64 7.98
N SER A 332 12.04 -2.62 7.43
CA SER A 332 11.56 -4.00 7.38
C SER A 332 11.18 -4.53 8.76
N GLY A 333 10.01 -5.16 8.85
CA GLY A 333 9.46 -5.71 10.08
C GLY A 333 8.88 -4.70 11.05
N TYR A 334 8.94 -3.39 10.81
CA TYR A 334 8.53 -2.40 11.83
C TYR A 334 7.01 -2.34 12.05
N ILE A 335 6.22 -2.42 10.98
CA ILE A 335 4.75 -2.52 11.02
C ILE A 335 4.32 -4.00 11.12
N THR A 336 5.10 -4.87 10.49
CA THR A 336 4.72 -6.26 10.18
C THR A 336 5.33 -7.30 11.10
N GLN A 337 5.99 -6.90 12.19
CA GLN A 337 6.66 -7.83 13.09
C GLN A 337 5.67 -8.91 13.56
N PRO A 338 5.88 -10.18 13.20
CA PRO A 338 5.06 -11.26 13.71
C PRO A 338 5.24 -11.36 15.23
N GLN A 339 4.20 -11.83 15.93
CA GLN A 339 4.39 -12.44 17.25
C GLN A 339 5.56 -13.44 17.13
N PRO A 340 6.48 -13.53 18.10
CA PRO A 340 7.34 -14.70 18.21
C PRO A 340 6.46 -15.94 18.10
N SER A 341 6.72 -16.78 17.10
CA SER A 341 5.90 -17.95 16.85
C SER A 341 6.03 -18.90 18.03
N ALA A 342 4.91 -19.51 18.42
CA ALA A 342 4.93 -20.63 19.35
C ALA A 342 5.81 -21.72 18.77
N SER A 343 7.01 -21.95 19.30
CA SER A 343 7.86 -23.02 18.79
C SER A 343 7.29 -24.35 19.28
N LEU A 344 7.17 -25.34 18.40
CA LEU A 344 6.84 -26.71 18.75
C LEU A 344 8.12 -27.53 18.66
N ASN A 345 8.41 -28.38 19.65
CA ASN A 345 9.48 -29.36 19.52
C ASN A 345 9.13 -30.47 18.52
N SER A 346 10.11 -31.32 18.24
CA SER A 346 10.00 -32.52 17.39
C SER A 346 8.96 -33.55 17.86
N THR A 347 8.35 -33.36 19.03
CA THR A 347 7.25 -34.17 19.57
C THR A 347 5.90 -33.44 19.55
N SER A 348 5.77 -32.31 18.83
CA SER A 348 4.56 -31.49 18.76
C SER A 348 4.11 -30.91 20.12
N HIS A 349 5.04 -30.76 21.07
CA HIS A 349 4.82 -30.03 22.31
C HIS A 349 5.34 -28.60 22.17
N LEU A 350 4.59 -27.63 22.71
CA LEU A 350 4.98 -26.21 22.73
C LEU A 350 6.27 -26.03 23.56
N THR A 351 7.30 -25.43 22.97
CA THR A 351 8.61 -25.14 23.57
C THR A 351 8.87 -23.65 23.81
N SER A 352 8.16 -22.75 23.16
CA SER A 352 8.13 -21.32 23.51
C SER A 352 6.79 -20.71 23.11
N ASP A 353 6.37 -19.73 23.92
CA ASP A 353 5.28 -18.74 23.74
C ASP A 353 3.93 -19.25 23.25
N CYS A 354 2.99 -19.43 24.19
CA CYS A 354 1.57 -19.45 23.88
C CYS A 354 1.16 -18.08 23.31
N TYR A 355 0.28 -18.05 22.30
CA TYR A 355 -0.40 -16.81 21.85
C TYR A 355 -1.10 -16.05 22.99
N LEU A 356 -1.41 -16.76 24.09
CA LEU A 356 -1.92 -16.20 25.33
C LEU A 356 -0.77 -16.17 26.35
N HIS A 357 -0.24 -14.98 26.63
CA HIS A 357 0.73 -14.81 27.70
C HIS A 357 0.11 -15.16 29.07
N PRO A 358 0.91 -15.66 30.03
CA PRO A 358 0.43 -15.93 31.37
C PRO A 358 -0.10 -14.65 32.03
N PHE A 359 -1.19 -14.81 32.78
CA PHE A 359 -1.91 -13.71 33.42
C PHE A 359 -1.02 -13.00 34.47
N PRO A 360 -1.07 -11.65 34.57
CA PRO A 360 -1.92 -10.74 33.81
C PRO A 360 -1.34 -10.43 32.43
N ALA A 361 -2.10 -10.74 31.38
CA ALA A 361 -1.84 -10.21 30.05
C ALA A 361 -2.25 -8.73 30.06
N VAL A 362 -1.28 -7.84 30.22
CA VAL A 362 -1.49 -6.40 30.02
C VAL A 362 -1.34 -6.15 28.53
N PRO A 363 -2.30 -5.58 27.80
CA PRO A 363 -2.23 -5.45 26.34
C PRO A 363 -0.91 -4.83 25.82
N SER A 364 -0.27 -3.96 26.60
CA SER A 364 1.08 -3.43 26.30
C SER A 364 2.18 -4.47 26.12
N ASN A 365 2.02 -5.71 26.62
CA ASN A 365 3.05 -6.75 26.55
C ASN A 365 3.03 -7.62 25.27
N THR A 366 2.08 -7.40 24.36
CA THR A 366 1.88 -8.23 23.15
C THR A 366 1.76 -7.41 21.86
N ASN A 367 2.86 -6.87 21.34
CA ASN A 367 2.82 -6.02 20.16
C ASN A 367 2.89 -6.82 18.84
N SER A 368 1.81 -7.52 18.45
CA SER A 368 1.73 -7.96 17.06
C SER A 368 0.30 -8.13 16.56
N SER A 369 0.06 -7.52 15.41
CA SER A 369 -1.17 -7.60 14.63
C SER A 369 -1.06 -8.55 13.43
N TRP A 370 0.04 -9.32 13.35
CA TRP A 370 0.43 -10.05 12.14
C TRP A 370 0.46 -11.55 12.35
N ALA A 371 -0.31 -12.27 11.53
CA ALA A 371 -0.24 -13.71 11.39
C ALA A 371 -0.32 -14.04 9.90
N THR A 372 0.69 -14.74 9.38
CA THR A 372 0.71 -15.23 8.00
C THR A 372 0.42 -16.71 7.96
N TYR A 373 -0.41 -17.10 7.00
CA TYR A 373 -0.62 -18.50 6.66
C TYR A 373 -0.29 -18.69 5.18
N ALA A 374 0.73 -19.49 4.90
CA ALA A 374 1.03 -19.89 3.53
C ALA A 374 0.06 -21.01 3.13
N LEU A 375 -0.73 -20.79 2.08
CA LEU A 375 -1.53 -21.85 1.47
C LEU A 375 -0.57 -22.88 0.87
N THR A 376 -0.50 -24.08 1.47
CA THR A 376 0.40 -25.16 1.05
C THR A 376 -0.09 -25.89 -0.22
N THR A 377 -1.31 -25.58 -0.68
CA THR A 377 -1.92 -26.17 -1.88
C THR A 377 -2.71 -25.12 -2.66
N PRO A 378 -2.56 -25.05 -4.00
CA PRO A 378 -3.41 -24.22 -4.85
C PRO A 378 -4.89 -24.61 -4.69
N PRO A 379 -5.85 -23.66 -4.78
CA PRO A 379 -7.26 -24.00 -4.84
C PRO A 379 -7.52 -24.88 -6.07
N GLN A 380 -8.00 -26.11 -5.85
CA GLN A 380 -8.39 -26.98 -6.94
C GLN A 380 -9.61 -26.39 -7.63
N THR A 381 -9.50 -26.14 -8.93
CA THR A 381 -10.65 -25.83 -9.78
C THR A 381 -11.59 -27.04 -9.77
N GLN A 382 -12.74 -26.91 -9.11
CA GLN A 382 -13.81 -27.89 -9.25
C GLN A 382 -14.25 -27.90 -10.73
N PRO A 383 -14.26 -29.07 -11.40
CA PRO A 383 -14.90 -29.17 -12.70
C PRO A 383 -16.40 -28.93 -12.54
N SER A 384 -16.95 -28.08 -13.40
CA SER A 384 -18.38 -27.84 -13.52
C SER A 384 -19.15 -29.17 -13.70
N PRO A 385 -20.28 -29.37 -13.00
CA PRO A 385 -21.06 -30.59 -13.17
C PRO A 385 -21.67 -30.67 -14.58
N PRO A 386 -21.90 -31.89 -15.10
CA PRO A 386 -22.32 -32.16 -16.47
C PRO A 386 -23.71 -31.62 -16.83
#